data_AF-A0AA36EZU9-F1
#
_entry.id   AF-A0AA36EZU9-F1
#
_cell.length_a   1.000
_cell.length_b   1.000
_cell.length_c   1.000
_cell.angle_alpha   90.00
_cell.angle_beta   90.00
_cell.angle_gamma   90.00
#
_symmetry.space_group_name_H-M   'P 1'
#
loop_
_entity.id
_entity.type
_entity.pdbx_description
1 polymer ?
#
loop_
_entity_poly.entity_id
_entity_poly.type
_entity_poly.pdbx_seq_one_letter_code
_entity_poly.pdbx_strand_id
1 'polypeptide(L)'
;MNPVQDAVHITILENRLIAAAFIVETGDLYRERVGYIIHILDMRKLSEKWVLKCLNRDEKRIRVTTSKAILDRFAAGEADFIARLVTMDEA
;
A
#
# COMPACT_ATOMS: atom_id res chain seq x y z
N MET A 1 23.13 10.17 -7.28
CA MET A 1 22.74 8.79 -7.62
C MET A 1 23.25 8.53 -9.04
N ASN A 2 23.76 7.34 -9.36
CA ASN A 2 24.23 7.05 -10.72
C ASN A 2 23.07 6.50 -11.59
N PRO A 3 23.17 6.54 -12.94
CA PRO A 3 22.05 6.18 -13.81
C PRO A 3 21.50 4.76 -13.57
N VAL A 4 22.35 3.83 -13.15
CA VAL A 4 21.96 2.44 -12.85
C VAL A 4 21.18 2.37 -11.53
N GLN A 5 21.60 3.11 -10.51
CA GLN A 5 20.88 3.23 -9.25
C GLN A 5 19.51 3.88 -9.46
N ASP A 6 19.44 4.93 -10.28
CA ASP A 6 18.19 5.60 -10.63
C ASP A 6 17.22 4.64 -11.34
N ALA A 7 17.72 3.85 -12.30
CA ALA A 7 16.91 2.86 -13.01
C ALA A 7 16.34 1.80 -12.06
N VAL A 8 17.18 1.21 -11.21
CA VAL A 8 16.73 0.23 -10.19
C VAL A 8 15.71 0.85 -9.24
N HIS A 9 15.93 2.10 -8.82
CA HIS A 9 15.00 2.81 -7.95
C HIS A 9 13.62 3.00 -8.61
N ILE A 10 13.59 3.45 -9.86
CA ILE A 10 12.35 3.62 -10.63
C ILE A 10 11.63 2.29 -10.80
N THR A 11 12.35 1.23 -11.20
CA THR A 11 11.77 -0.12 -11.39
C THR A 11 11.10 -0.64 -10.11
N ILE A 12 11.73 -0.47 -8.94
CA ILE A 12 11.14 -0.88 -7.66
C ILE A 12 9.93 -0.01 -7.30
N LEU A 13 9.94 1.29 -7.61
CA LEU A 13 8.83 2.18 -7.32
C LEU A 13 7.60 1.93 -8.20
N GLU A 14 7.82 1.61 -9.48
CA GLU A 14 6.75 1.24 -10.43
C GLU A 14 6.08 -0.07 -10.03
N ASN A 15 6.85 -1.06 -9.59
CA ASN A 15 6.33 -2.33 -9.09
C ASN A 15 7.03 -2.74 -7.79
N ARG A 16 6.41 -2.41 -6.66
CA ARG A 16 6.94 -2.72 -5.32
C ARG A 16 6.98 -4.23 -4.99
N LEU A 17 6.35 -5.07 -5.81
CA LEU A 17 6.29 -6.52 -5.63
C LEU A 17 7.35 -7.26 -6.47
N ILE A 18 8.23 -6.53 -7.14
CA ILE A 18 9.24 -7.11 -8.01
C ILE A 18 10.28 -7.92 -7.23
N ALA A 19 10.63 -9.09 -7.77
CA ALA A 19 11.71 -9.90 -7.22
C ALA A 19 13.06 -9.30 -7.62
N ALA A 20 14.03 -9.26 -6.70
CA ALA A 20 15.39 -8.83 -7.01
C ALA A 20 16.03 -9.66 -8.15
N ALA A 21 15.65 -10.94 -8.28
CA ALA A 21 16.08 -11.81 -9.38
C ALA A 21 15.59 -11.29 -10.76
N PHE A 22 14.39 -10.73 -10.82
CA PHE A 22 13.87 -10.14 -12.06
C PHE A 22 14.65 -8.87 -12.44
N ILE A 23 15.07 -8.07 -11.45
CA ILE A 23 15.93 -6.89 -11.68
C ILE A 23 17.33 -7.31 -12.18
N VAL A 24 17.88 -8.40 -11.63
CA VAL A 24 19.15 -9.00 -12.10
C VAL A 24 19.04 -9.38 -13.58
N GLU A 25 17.96 -10.08 -13.95
CA GLU A 25 17.72 -10.58 -15.31
C GLU A 25 17.44 -9.46 -16.32
N THR A 26 16.61 -8.49 -15.95
CA THR A 26 16.21 -7.38 -16.86
C THR A 26 17.26 -6.28 -16.97
N GLY A 27 18.07 -6.08 -15.93
CA GLY A 27 19.10 -5.05 -15.88
C GLY A 27 20.49 -5.52 -16.28
N ASP A 28 20.68 -6.80 -16.62
CA ASP A 28 21.99 -7.45 -16.79
C ASP A 28 22.95 -7.15 -15.62
N LEU A 29 22.40 -7.16 -14.40
CA LEU A 29 23.15 -6.83 -13.18
C LEU A 29 23.43 -8.10 -12.38
N TYR A 30 24.62 -8.19 -11.77
CA TYR A 30 24.88 -9.23 -10.79
C TYR A 30 24.03 -9.06 -9.53
N ARG A 31 23.61 -10.18 -8.92
CA ARG A 31 22.81 -10.21 -7.69
C ARG A 31 23.39 -9.36 -6.56
N GLU A 32 24.71 -9.40 -6.37
CA GLU A 32 25.42 -8.60 -5.36
C GLU A 32 25.26 -7.11 -5.60
N ARG A 33 25.35 -6.68 -6.86
CA ARG A 33 25.21 -5.27 -7.25
C ARG A 33 23.78 -4.77 -7.02
N VAL A 34 22.77 -5.58 -7.34
CA VAL A 34 21.36 -5.26 -7.04
C VAL A 34 21.13 -5.18 -5.52
N GLY A 35 21.67 -6.13 -4.74
CA GLY A 35 21.57 -6.11 -3.28
C GLY A 35 22.22 -4.88 -2.66
N TYR A 36 23.42 -4.51 -3.15
CA TYR A 36 24.10 -3.29 -2.73
C TYR A 36 23.29 -2.03 -3.05
N ILE A 37 22.74 -1.93 -4.27
CA ILE A 37 21.91 -0.79 -4.68
C ILE A 37 20.66 -0.68 -3.80
N ILE A 38 19.95 -1.78 -3.55
CA ILE A 38 18.80 -1.80 -2.65
C ILE A 38 19.18 -1.31 -1.25
N HIS A 39 20.34 -1.73 -0.75
CA HIS A 39 20.84 -1.35 0.57
C HIS A 39 21.17 0.15 0.69
N ILE A 40 21.93 0.72 -0.27
CA ILE A 40 22.28 2.15 -0.24
C ILE A 40 21.09 3.08 -0.52
N LEU A 41 20.05 2.57 -1.18
CA LEU A 41 18.78 3.29 -1.40
C LEU A 41 17.84 3.20 -0.18
N ASP A 42 18.25 2.52 0.91
CA ASP A 42 17.42 2.21 2.08
C ASP A 42 16.07 1.57 1.72
N MET A 43 16.04 0.80 0.65
CA MET A 43 14.84 0.08 0.22
C MET A 43 14.71 -1.20 1.04
N ARG A 44 13.55 -1.39 1.67
CA ARG A 44 13.25 -2.58 2.47
C ARG A 44 12.21 -3.45 1.78
N LYS A 45 12.39 -4.77 1.87
CA LYS A 45 11.36 -5.72 1.46
C LYS A 45 10.13 -5.53 2.35
N LEU A 46 9.00 -5.18 1.75
CA LEU A 46 7.72 -5.08 2.44
C LEU A 46 7.03 -6.44 2.37
N SER A 47 6.42 -6.87 3.49
CA SER A 47 5.42 -7.93 3.47
C SER A 47 4.09 -7.33 3.06
N GLU A 48 3.39 -7.96 2.12
CA GLU A 48 2.01 -7.62 1.84
C GLU A 48 1.15 -7.84 3.09
N LYS A 49 0.26 -6.88 3.37
CA LYS A 49 -0.76 -7.07 4.40
C LYS A 49 -1.95 -7.76 3.75
N TRP A 50 -2.44 -8.83 4.36
CA TRP A 50 -3.68 -9.46 3.94
C TRP A 50 -4.83 -8.45 4.01
N VAL A 51 -5.54 -8.30 2.89
CA VAL A 51 -6.74 -7.48 2.79
C VAL A 51 -7.91 -8.38 2.42
N LEU A 52 -9.03 -8.27 3.14
CA LEU A 52 -10.20 -9.13 2.99
C LEU A 52 -10.75 -9.16 1.55
N LYS A 53 -10.73 -8.02 0.85
CA LYS A 53 -11.24 -7.89 -0.51
C LYS A 53 -10.55 -6.76 -1.28
N CYS A 54 -10.15 -7.03 -2.52
CA CYS A 54 -9.76 -6.00 -3.47
C CYS A 54 -11.00 -5.28 -4.00
N LEU A 55 -11.27 -4.08 -3.48
CA LEU A 55 -12.44 -3.29 -3.86
C LEU A 55 -12.31 -2.73 -5.27
N ASN A 56 -13.41 -2.79 -6.04
CA ASN A 56 -13.51 -2.12 -7.33
C ASN A 56 -13.72 -0.59 -7.15
N ARG A 57 -13.75 0.15 -8.26
CA ARG A 57 -13.86 1.63 -8.23
C ARG A 57 -15.15 2.11 -7.55
N ASP A 58 -16.27 1.45 -7.82
CA ASP A 58 -17.57 1.84 -7.26
C ASP A 58 -17.68 1.49 -5.78
N GLU A 59 -17.20 0.32 -5.37
CA GLU A 59 -17.12 -0.08 -3.96
C GLU A 59 -16.26 0.89 -3.14
N LYS A 60 -15.13 1.35 -3.71
CA LYS A 60 -14.30 2.39 -3.09
C LYS A 60 -15.06 3.70 -2.94
N ARG A 61 -15.80 4.12 -3.98
CA ARG A 61 -16.61 5.35 -3.93
C ARG A 61 -17.70 5.25 -2.87
N ILE A 62 -18.45 4.14 -2.85
CA ILE A 62 -19.48 3.88 -1.85
C ILE A 62 -18.88 3.94 -0.45
N ARG A 63 -17.76 3.24 -0.21
CA ARG A 63 -17.09 3.25 1.09
C ARG A 63 -16.69 4.66 1.51
N VAL A 64 -16.05 5.44 0.64
CA VAL A 64 -15.63 6.82 0.95
C VAL A 64 -16.82 7.72 1.26
N THR A 65 -17.87 7.67 0.42
CA THR A 65 -19.07 8.50 0.63
C THR A 65 -19.78 8.15 1.92
N THR A 66 -20.00 6.86 2.20
CA THR A 66 -20.64 6.41 3.43
C THR A 66 -19.81 6.76 4.66
N SER A 67 -18.49 6.55 4.62
CA SER A 67 -17.61 6.91 5.74
C SER A 67 -17.60 8.42 6.01
N LYS A 68 -17.64 9.27 4.97
CA LYS A 68 -17.73 10.73 5.14
C LYS A 68 -19.06 11.13 5.80
N ALA A 69 -20.18 10.61 5.32
CA ALA A 69 -21.49 10.92 5.90
C ALA A 69 -21.58 10.48 7.39
N ILE A 70 -21.01 9.32 7.73
CA ILE A 70 -20.92 8.86 9.12
C ILE A 70 -20.03 9.80 9.94
N LEU A 71 -18.88 10.21 9.41
CA LEU A 71 -17.96 11.13 10.07
C LEU A 71 -18.59 12.49 10.34
N ASP A 72 -19.31 13.06 9.36
CA ASP A 72 -20.00 14.34 9.52
C ASP A 72 -21.06 14.25 10.63
N ARG A 73 -21.81 13.14 10.69
CA ARG A 73 -22.80 12.91 11.75
C ARG A 73 -22.14 12.72 13.12
N PHE A 74 -21.03 12.01 13.18
CA PHE A 74 -20.24 11.86 14.40
C PHE A 74 -19.72 13.21 14.88
N ALA A 75 -19.15 14.02 13.99
CA ALA A 75 -18.61 15.35 14.32
C ALA A 75 -19.69 16.33 14.78
N ALA A 76 -20.92 16.22 14.26
CA ALA A 76 -22.04 17.06 14.69
C ALA A 76 -22.56 16.75 16.11
N GLY A 77 -22.24 15.57 16.66
CA GLY A 77 -22.75 15.16 17.96
C GLY A 77 -22.22 13.81 18.41
N GLU A 78 -20.94 13.76 18.77
CA GLU A 78 -20.22 12.51 19.12
C GLU A 78 -20.91 11.74 20.25
N ALA A 79 -21.26 12.42 21.35
CA ALA A 79 -21.87 11.77 22.51
C ALA A 79 -23.22 11.11 22.16
N ASP A 80 -24.07 11.80 21.39
CA ASP A 80 -25.37 11.25 20.95
C ASP A 80 -25.20 10.13 19.93
N PHE A 81 -24.25 10.28 18.99
CA PHE A 81 -23.94 9.26 18.01
C PHE A 81 -23.50 7.95 18.67
N ILE A 82 -22.55 8.03 19.60
CA ILE A 82 -22.02 6.86 20.31
C ILE A 82 -23.09 6.23 21.20
N ALA A 83 -23.88 7.03 21.92
CA ALA A 83 -24.94 6.52 22.79
C ALA A 83 -26.00 5.70 22.03
N ARG A 84 -26.17 5.94 20.72
CA ARG A 84 -27.16 5.25 19.88
C ARG A 84 -26.56 4.16 19.00
N LEU A 85 -25.24 4.03 18.93
CA LEU A 85 -24.59 3.05 18.06
C LEU A 85 -24.71 1.64 18.66
N VAL A 86 -25.41 0.76 17.95
CA VAL A 86 -25.51 -0.67 18.28
C VAL A 86 -25.04 -1.47 17.07
N THR A 87 -24.09 -2.39 17.28
CA THR A 87 -23.50 -3.23 16.23
C THR A 87 -23.65 -4.70 16.58
N MET A 88 -23.88 -5.54 15.59
CA MET A 88 -23.92 -6.99 15.70
C MET A 88 -23.25 -7.59 14.47
N ASP A 89 -22.51 -8.68 14.66
CA ASP A 89 -21.91 -9.48 13.60
C ASP A 89 -22.08 -10.95 13.98
N GLU A 90 -22.46 -11.79 13.02
CA GLU A 90 -22.55 -13.24 13.23
C GLU A 90 -21.20 -13.84 12.82
N ALA A 91 -20.55 -14.52 13.77
CA ALA A 91 -19.26 -15.19 13.54
C ALA A 91 -19.44 -16.60 12.95
#